data_AF-A0A1U9R2Y7-F1
#
_entry.id   AF-A0A1U9R2Y7-F1
#
_cell.length_a   1.000
_cell.length_b   1.000
_cell.length_c   1.000
_cell.angle_alpha   90.00
_cell.angle_beta   90.00
_cell.angle_gamma   90.00
#
_symmetry.space_group_name_H-M   'P 1'
#
loop_
_entity.id
_entity.type
_entity.pdbx_description
1 polymer ?
#
loop_
_entity_poly.entity_id
_entity_poly.type
_entity_poly.pdbx_seq_one_letter_code
_entity_poly.pdbx_strand_id
1 'polypeptide(L)'
;MMSLTAGCSKDSGRCGPTPVEDVFRSDLYGTYSGPHGARLTLRDNGDNTVGFTATDWPDSSDPEILDKKSPAFDGDGSWRIEGDPGNGDRIGLQFEEDESEREGLPVDQLQVGKRDGHIVLFDRLGDPDVCRVFELSRSP
;
A
#
# COMPACT_ATOMS: atom_id res chain seq x y z
N MET A 1 22.06 1.79 46.63
CA MET A 1 20.89 1.19 45.97
C MET A 1 20.92 1.63 44.53
N MET A 2 21.08 0.70 43.61
CA MET A 2 21.09 0.96 42.16
C MET A 2 19.65 1.15 41.71
N SER A 3 19.26 2.38 41.38
CA SER A 3 17.99 2.66 40.71
C SER A 3 18.15 2.36 39.24
N LEU A 4 17.62 1.21 38.81
CA LEU A 4 17.32 0.89 37.42
C LEU A 4 16.18 1.80 36.96
N THR A 5 16.48 2.91 36.29
CA THR A 5 15.48 3.55 35.44
C THR A 5 15.36 2.71 34.18
N ALA A 6 14.36 1.84 34.16
CA ALA A 6 13.91 1.14 32.97
C ALA A 6 13.67 2.18 31.86
N GLY A 7 14.49 2.12 30.81
CA GLY A 7 14.21 2.82 29.58
C GLY A 7 12.89 2.28 29.04
N CYS A 8 11.84 3.09 29.06
CA CYS A 8 10.63 2.81 28.30
C CYS A 8 10.97 3.00 26.81
N SER A 9 11.59 2.00 26.18
CA SER A 9 11.46 1.84 24.73
C SER A 9 10.01 1.48 24.46
N LYS A 10 9.16 2.50 24.28
CA LYS A 10 7.92 2.35 23.52
C LYS A 10 8.29 2.28 22.03
N ASP A 11 9.07 1.27 21.66
CA ASP A 11 8.97 0.71 20.33
C ASP A 11 7.80 -0.26 20.38
N SER A 12 6.59 0.28 20.43
CA SER A 12 5.44 -0.39 19.83
C SER A 12 5.78 -0.49 18.35
N GLY A 13 6.54 -1.53 17.98
CA GLY A 13 7.02 -1.77 16.63
C GLY A 13 5.81 -1.70 15.72
N ARG A 14 5.67 -0.60 14.98
CA ARG A 14 4.58 -0.40 14.04
C ARG A 14 4.66 -1.58 13.08
N CYS A 15 3.66 -2.46 13.10
CA CYS A 15 3.64 -3.62 12.22
C CYS A 15 3.79 -3.14 10.76
N GLY A 16 4.58 -3.87 9.98
CA GLY A 16 4.79 -3.60 8.56
C GLY A 16 6.10 -2.90 8.22
N PRO A 17 6.26 -2.48 6.95
CA PRO A 17 7.46 -1.82 6.46
C PRO A 17 7.77 -0.52 7.21
N THR A 18 9.05 -0.13 7.18
CA THR A 18 9.45 1.19 7.70
C THR A 18 8.96 2.26 6.73
N PRO A 19 8.13 3.23 7.16
CA PRO A 19 7.67 4.30 6.29
C PRO A 19 8.85 5.09 5.69
N VAL A 20 8.67 5.62 4.49
CA VAL A 20 9.63 6.52 3.85
C VAL A 20 9.03 7.90 3.67
N GLU A 21 9.87 8.92 3.82
CA GLU A 21 9.57 10.31 3.49
C GLU A 21 10.21 10.64 2.13
N ASP A 22 9.85 11.79 1.53
CA ASP A 22 10.44 12.27 0.27
C ASP A 22 10.33 11.29 -0.91
N VAL A 23 9.14 10.72 -1.11
CA VAL A 23 8.89 9.81 -2.24
C VAL A 23 8.60 10.59 -3.52
N PHE A 24 9.34 10.29 -4.59
CA PHE A 24 9.06 10.81 -5.93
C PHE A 24 8.29 9.80 -6.78
N ARG A 25 7.47 10.30 -7.72
CA ARG A 25 6.70 9.42 -8.63
C ARG A 25 7.59 8.43 -9.39
N SER A 26 8.77 8.89 -9.83
CA SER A 26 9.75 8.07 -10.55
C SER A 26 10.25 6.88 -9.74
N ASP A 27 10.28 6.99 -8.41
CA ASP A 27 10.73 5.90 -7.54
C ASP A 27 9.69 4.78 -7.47
N LEU A 28 8.42 5.12 -7.72
CA LEU A 28 7.29 4.22 -7.58
C LEU A 28 6.91 3.49 -8.87
N TYR A 29 7.34 3.95 -10.04
CA TYR A 29 6.99 3.29 -11.30
C TYR A 29 7.45 1.84 -11.36
N GLY A 30 6.59 0.93 -11.82
CA GLY A 30 6.89 -0.49 -11.93
C GLY A 30 5.75 -1.38 -11.46
N THR A 31 5.99 -2.69 -11.49
CA THR A 31 5.01 -3.70 -11.10
C THR A 31 5.30 -4.21 -9.70
N TYR A 32 4.27 -4.32 -8.89
CA TYR A 32 4.29 -4.86 -7.53
C TYR A 32 3.41 -6.09 -7.46
N SER A 33 3.82 -7.06 -6.65
CA SER A 33 3.11 -8.32 -6.42
C SER A 33 2.79 -8.45 -4.93
N GLY A 34 1.59 -8.93 -4.61
CA GLY A 34 1.10 -9.11 -3.25
C GLY A 34 0.39 -10.44 -3.01
N PRO A 35 -0.35 -10.53 -1.89
CA PRO A 35 -1.11 -11.72 -1.52
C PRO A 35 -2.08 -12.19 -2.60
N HIS A 36 -2.32 -13.50 -2.65
CA HIS A 36 -3.33 -14.15 -3.50
C HIS A 36 -3.24 -13.85 -5.00
N GLY A 37 -2.08 -13.40 -5.48
CA GLY A 37 -1.85 -13.08 -6.89
C GLY A 37 -2.07 -11.61 -7.24
N ALA A 38 -2.49 -10.77 -6.28
CA ALA A 38 -2.72 -9.35 -6.49
C ALA A 38 -1.48 -8.68 -7.09
N ARG A 39 -1.68 -7.90 -8.15
CA ARG A 39 -0.64 -7.14 -8.84
C ARG A 39 -1.08 -5.71 -9.06
N LEU A 40 -0.14 -4.79 -8.92
CA LEU A 40 -0.32 -3.38 -9.21
C LEU A 40 0.83 -2.91 -10.09
N THR A 41 0.54 -2.32 -11.24
CA THR A 41 1.56 -1.67 -12.08
C THR A 41 1.33 -0.18 -12.09
N LEU A 42 2.30 0.61 -11.63
CA LEU A 42 2.29 2.07 -11.67
C LEU A 42 3.14 2.56 -12.85
N ARG A 43 2.59 3.44 -13.69
CA ARG A 43 3.25 3.95 -14.89
C ARG A 43 3.09 5.45 -15.08
N ASP A 44 4.05 6.02 -15.79
CA ASP A 44 3.96 7.36 -16.39
C ASP A 44 3.22 7.23 -17.73
N ASN A 45 2.17 8.02 -17.92
CA ASN A 45 1.42 8.04 -19.17
C ASN A 45 1.87 9.19 -20.09
N GLY A 46 2.81 10.03 -19.66
CA GLY A 46 3.19 11.27 -20.34
C GLY A 46 2.29 12.46 -19.94
N ASP A 47 2.67 13.65 -20.39
CA ASP A 47 1.91 14.90 -20.16
C ASP A 47 1.54 15.16 -18.68
N ASN A 48 2.44 14.81 -17.76
CA ASN A 48 2.27 14.86 -16.30
C ASN A 48 1.14 13.99 -15.72
N THR A 49 0.59 13.08 -16.52
CA THR A 49 -0.42 12.11 -16.10
C THR A 49 0.23 10.79 -15.72
N VAL A 50 -0.35 10.12 -14.73
CA VAL A 50 0.11 8.80 -14.29
C VAL A 50 -1.07 7.85 -14.22
N GLY A 51 -0.81 6.59 -14.51
CA GLY A 51 -1.83 5.55 -14.55
C GLY A 51 -1.40 4.30 -13.81
N PHE A 52 -2.36 3.44 -13.50
CA PHE A 52 -2.10 2.13 -12.97
C PHE A 52 -2.98 1.06 -13.63
N THR A 53 -2.55 -0.20 -13.50
CA THR A 53 -3.39 -1.37 -13.73
C THR A 53 -3.28 -2.29 -12.52
N ALA A 54 -4.41 -2.76 -12.02
CA ALA A 54 -4.51 -3.75 -10.96
C ALA A 54 -5.05 -5.07 -11.52
N THR A 55 -4.52 -6.19 -11.04
CA THR A 55 -4.92 -7.55 -11.45
C THR A 55 -5.08 -8.41 -10.22
N ASP A 56 -6.09 -9.27 -10.19
CA ASP A 56 -6.46 -10.07 -9.00
C ASP A 56 -6.53 -9.18 -7.73
N TRP A 57 -7.01 -7.94 -7.88
CA TRP A 57 -7.07 -6.96 -6.80
C TRP A 57 -8.22 -7.27 -5.85
N PRO A 58 -8.01 -7.24 -4.53
CA PRO A 58 -9.07 -7.54 -3.59
C PRO A 58 -10.22 -6.52 -3.71
N ASP A 59 -11.45 -7.01 -3.76
CA ASP A 59 -12.66 -6.19 -3.83
C ASP A 59 -13.03 -5.54 -2.48
N SER A 60 -12.31 -5.89 -1.41
CA SER A 60 -12.47 -5.37 -0.06
C SER A 60 -11.11 -4.98 0.54
N SER A 61 -11.13 -4.10 1.53
CA SER A 61 -10.02 -3.72 2.40
C SER A 61 -10.12 -4.40 3.79
N ASP A 62 -11.07 -5.32 3.95
CA ASP A 62 -11.22 -6.07 5.20
C ASP A 62 -10.01 -6.99 5.45
N PRO A 63 -9.62 -7.24 6.70
CA PRO A 63 -8.39 -7.98 6.97
C PRO A 63 -8.42 -9.45 6.54
N GLU A 64 -9.60 -10.03 6.33
CA GLU A 64 -9.79 -11.39 5.82
C GLU A 64 -9.14 -11.62 4.44
N ILE A 65 -8.90 -10.55 3.66
CA ILE A 65 -8.21 -10.65 2.36
C ILE A 65 -6.78 -11.18 2.49
N LEU A 66 -6.19 -11.16 3.69
CA LEU A 66 -4.86 -11.73 3.93
C LEU A 66 -4.89 -13.24 4.11
N ASP A 67 -5.95 -13.78 4.72
CA ASP A 67 -6.02 -15.17 5.17
C ASP A 67 -6.60 -16.11 4.10
N LYS A 68 -7.51 -15.62 3.28
CA LYS A 68 -8.21 -16.41 2.25
C LYS A 68 -8.35 -15.62 0.96
N LYS A 69 -8.52 -16.35 -0.15
CA LYS A 69 -8.88 -15.72 -1.43
C LYS A 69 -10.28 -15.11 -1.30
N SER A 70 -10.34 -13.79 -1.33
CA SER A 70 -11.58 -13.00 -1.43
C SER A 70 -11.97 -12.82 -2.90
N PRO A 71 -13.20 -12.36 -3.20
CA PRO A 71 -13.49 -11.92 -4.55
C PRO A 71 -12.48 -10.83 -4.96
N ALA A 72 -12.17 -10.84 -6.25
CA ALA A 72 -11.11 -10.01 -6.79
C ALA A 72 -11.51 -9.55 -8.19
N PHE A 73 -10.87 -8.49 -8.63
CA PHE A 73 -11.14 -7.87 -9.92
C PHE A 73 -9.86 -7.41 -10.59
N ASP A 74 -9.95 -7.18 -11.89
CA ASP A 74 -8.95 -6.47 -12.65
C ASP A 74 -9.50 -5.07 -12.94
N GLY A 75 -8.65 -4.06 -12.85
CA GLY A 75 -9.09 -2.69 -13.05
C GLY A 75 -7.92 -1.77 -13.38
N ASP A 76 -8.24 -0.55 -13.76
CA ASP A 76 -7.25 0.47 -14.09
C ASP A 76 -7.74 1.86 -13.70
N GLY A 77 -6.83 2.81 -13.78
CA GLY A 77 -7.16 4.22 -13.59
C GLY A 77 -5.94 5.08 -13.30
N SER A 78 -6.13 6.13 -12.51
CA SER A 78 -5.09 7.11 -12.20
C SER A 78 -4.63 6.99 -10.75
N TRP A 79 -3.42 7.45 -10.46
CA TRP A 79 -2.93 7.47 -9.08
C TRP A 79 -2.26 8.80 -8.75
N ARG A 80 -2.08 9.07 -7.46
CA ARG A 80 -1.38 10.27 -6.99
C ARG A 80 -0.66 9.99 -5.69
N ILE A 81 0.46 10.68 -5.48
CA ILE A 81 1.06 10.76 -4.14
C ILE A 81 0.17 11.68 -3.31
N GLU A 82 -0.21 11.24 -2.12
CA GLU A 82 -0.98 12.01 -1.16
C GLU A 82 -0.06 12.72 -0.17
N GLY A 83 -0.42 13.94 0.23
CA GLY A 83 0.40 14.80 1.09
C GLY A 83 1.05 15.95 0.34
N ASP A 84 1.81 16.76 1.06
CA ASP A 84 2.55 17.88 0.46
C ASP A 84 3.66 17.35 -0.46
N PRO A 85 4.03 18.06 -1.54
CA PRO A 85 5.17 17.68 -2.38
C PRO A 85 6.45 17.51 -1.54
N GLY A 86 7.08 16.33 -1.64
CA GLY A 86 8.24 15.94 -0.81
C GLY A 86 7.87 15.33 0.55
N ASN A 87 6.66 15.51 1.05
CA ASN A 87 6.24 14.91 2.33
C ASN A 87 5.24 13.77 2.16
N GLY A 88 4.90 13.41 0.92
CA GLY A 88 3.96 12.33 0.66
C GLY A 88 4.57 10.95 0.89
N ASP A 89 3.96 10.20 1.80
CA ASP A 89 4.32 8.82 2.15
C ASP A 89 3.24 7.81 1.71
N ARG A 90 2.23 8.27 0.96
CA ARG A 90 1.09 7.48 0.52
C ARG A 90 0.81 7.69 -0.96
N ILE A 91 0.27 6.66 -1.59
CA ILE A 91 -0.39 6.76 -2.89
C ILE A 91 -1.88 6.51 -2.73
N GLY A 92 -2.69 7.30 -3.43
CA GLY A 92 -4.11 7.05 -3.66
C GLY A 92 -4.31 6.51 -5.08
N LEU A 93 -5.10 5.47 -5.21
CA LEU A 93 -5.55 4.83 -6.44
C LEU A 93 -6.97 5.30 -6.72
N GLN A 94 -7.21 5.79 -7.92
CA GLN A 94 -8.54 6.18 -8.39
C GLN A 94 -8.88 5.28 -9.58
N PHE A 95 -9.68 4.25 -9.33
CA PHE A 95 -10.18 3.33 -10.34
C PHE A 95 -11.15 4.04 -11.29
N GLU A 96 -11.11 3.71 -12.59
CA GLU A 96 -12.01 4.26 -13.62
C GLU A 96 -13.36 3.54 -13.72
N GLU A 97 -13.47 2.34 -13.14
CA GLU A 97 -14.73 1.58 -13.14
C GLU A 97 -15.83 2.28 -12.33
N ASP A 98 -17.08 2.05 -12.73
CA ASP A 98 -18.24 2.64 -12.07
C ASP A 98 -18.37 2.06 -10.65
N GLU A 99 -17.97 2.85 -9.64
CA GLU A 99 -18.01 2.47 -8.22
C GLU A 99 -19.41 1.99 -7.79
N SER A 100 -20.46 2.36 -8.54
CA SER A 100 -21.84 1.95 -8.29
C SER A 100 -22.13 0.46 -8.61
N GLU A 101 -21.28 -0.21 -9.37
CA GLU A 101 -21.38 -1.65 -9.66
C GLU A 101 -20.57 -2.50 -8.67
N ARG A 102 -19.75 -1.89 -7.82
CA ARG A 102 -18.96 -2.58 -6.79
C ARG A 102 -19.72 -2.67 -5.48
N GLU A 103 -19.86 -3.89 -4.96
CA GLU A 103 -20.40 -4.12 -3.61
C GLU A 103 -19.35 -3.87 -2.51
N GLY A 104 -18.06 -3.99 -2.83
CA GLY A 104 -16.95 -3.87 -1.88
C GLY A 104 -16.14 -2.57 -1.98
N LEU A 105 -15.40 -2.26 -0.91
CA LEU A 105 -14.49 -1.12 -0.81
C LEU A 105 -13.04 -1.61 -0.94
N PRO A 106 -12.45 -1.58 -2.15
CA PRO A 106 -11.12 -2.12 -2.36
C PRO A 106 -10.05 -1.30 -1.63
N VAL A 107 -8.86 -1.88 -1.47
CA VAL A 107 -7.69 -1.10 -1.04
C VAL A 107 -7.37 -0.07 -2.12
N ASP A 108 -7.60 1.20 -1.81
CA ASP A 108 -7.41 2.35 -2.70
C ASP A 108 -6.31 3.30 -2.19
N GLN A 109 -5.83 3.11 -0.96
CA GLN A 109 -4.72 3.84 -0.39
C GLN A 109 -3.60 2.90 0.05
N LEU A 110 -2.37 3.25 -0.29
CA LEU A 110 -1.18 2.48 0.09
C LEU A 110 -0.11 3.43 0.64
N GLN A 111 0.44 3.11 1.80
CA GLN A 111 1.67 3.71 2.29
C GLN A 111 2.86 3.20 1.48
N VAL A 112 3.87 4.04 1.35
CA VAL A 112 5.17 3.71 0.79
C VAL A 112 6.11 3.41 1.94
N GLY A 113 6.79 2.28 1.88
CA GLY A 113 7.76 1.89 2.89
C GLY A 113 8.99 1.23 2.31
N LYS A 114 9.88 0.84 3.21
CA LYS A 114 11.07 0.03 2.92
C LYS A 114 11.03 -1.28 3.69
N ARG A 115 11.38 -2.36 2.99
CA ARG A 115 11.71 -3.66 3.56
C ARG A 115 12.97 -4.19 2.89
N ASP A 116 13.95 -4.59 3.69
CA ASP A 116 15.23 -5.11 3.22
C ASP A 116 15.93 -4.21 2.17
N GLY A 117 15.78 -2.89 2.31
CA GLY A 117 16.34 -1.89 1.39
C GLY A 117 15.53 -1.64 0.12
N HIS A 118 14.44 -2.37 -0.11
CA HIS A 118 13.57 -2.22 -1.27
C HIS A 118 12.30 -1.44 -0.94
N ILE A 119 11.84 -0.63 -1.91
CA ILE A 119 10.54 0.04 -1.83
C ILE A 119 9.44 -1.02 -1.89
N VAL A 120 8.49 -0.91 -0.97
CA VAL A 120 7.26 -1.69 -0.92
C VAL A 120 6.08 -0.75 -0.75
N LEU A 121 4.92 -1.17 -1.23
CA LEU A 121 3.64 -0.48 -1.00
C LEU A 121 2.83 -1.31 -0.01
N PHE A 122 2.17 -0.70 0.95
CA PHE A 122 1.44 -1.46 1.94
C PHE A 122 0.28 -0.70 2.55
N ASP A 123 -0.70 -1.44 3.07
CA ASP A 123 -1.71 -0.91 3.97
C ASP A 123 -1.83 -1.78 5.23
N ARG A 124 -2.26 -1.15 6.33
CA ARG A 124 -2.52 -1.83 7.61
C ARG A 124 -4.02 -2.01 7.76
N LEU A 125 -4.48 -3.26 7.75
CA LEU A 125 -5.91 -3.56 7.69
C LEU A 125 -6.50 -3.80 9.08
N GLY A 126 -7.62 -3.15 9.36
CA GLY A 126 -8.39 -3.36 10.58
C GLY A 126 -7.71 -2.81 11.84
N ASP A 127 -7.76 -3.60 12.93
CA ASP A 127 -7.28 -3.20 14.25
C ASP A 127 -5.75 -2.96 14.27
N PRO A 128 -5.27 -1.76 14.66
CA PRO A 128 -3.84 -1.42 14.66
C PRO A 128 -3.00 -2.23 15.65
N ASP A 129 -3.61 -2.85 16.67
CA ASP A 129 -2.92 -3.70 17.64
C ASP A 129 -2.70 -5.13 17.09
N VAL A 130 -3.30 -5.47 15.95
CA VAL A 130 -3.10 -6.74 15.25
C VAL A 130 -2.30 -6.52 13.97
N CYS A 131 -1.15 -7.18 13.85
CA CYS A 131 -0.28 -7.06 12.68
C CYS A 131 -0.90 -7.69 11.43
N ARG A 132 -1.77 -6.94 10.73
CA ARG A 132 -2.36 -7.33 9.45
C ARG A 132 -1.95 -6.32 8.39
N VAL A 133 -1.05 -6.74 7.52
CA VAL A 133 -0.43 -5.86 6.53
C VAL A 133 -0.66 -6.45 5.15
N PHE A 134 -1.41 -5.72 4.32
CA PHE A 134 -1.45 -5.98 2.89
C PHE A 134 -0.22 -5.34 2.28
N GLU A 135 0.71 -6.15 1.78
CA GLU A 135 2.00 -5.66 1.28
C GLU A 135 2.24 -6.11 -0.16
N LEU A 136 2.72 -5.17 -0.96
CA LEU A 136 3.09 -5.36 -2.34
C LEU A 136 4.59 -5.13 -2.48
N SER A 137 5.30 -6.18 -2.85
CA SER A 137 6.74 -6.12 -3.13
C SER A 137 6.97 -5.81 -4.59
N ARG A 138 7.95 -4.95 -4.90
CA ARG A 138 8.32 -4.66 -6.27
C ARG A 138 8.81 -5.95 -6.95
N SER A 139 8.22 -6.26 -8.09
CA SER A 139 8.62 -7.40 -8.90
C SER A 139 9.97 -7.10 -9.54
N PRO A 140 10.86 -8.10 -9.68
CA PRO A 140 12.16 -7.93 -10.34
C PRO A 140 12.03 -7.58 -11.83
#